data_AF-A0AAV8WR84-F1
#
_entry.id   AF-A0AAV8WR84-F1
#
_cell.length_a   1.000
_cell.length_b   1.000
_cell.length_c   1.000
_cell.angle_alpha   90.00
_cell.angle_beta   90.00
_cell.angle_gamma   90.00
#
_symmetry.space_group_name_H-M   'P 1'
#
loop_
_entity.id
_entity.type
_entity.pdbx_description
1 polymer ?
#
loop_
_entity_poly.entity_id
_entity_poly.type
_entity_poly.pdbx_seq_one_letter_code
_entity_poly.pdbx_strand_id
1 'polypeptide(L)' 'MEHPNVVGFITHGGLLSVTEAVFYGVPMVGIPIFGGQRMNVARCVQKGIAVGTFTFSKVIL' A
#
# COMPACT_ATOMS: atom_id res chain seq x y z
N MET A 1 -4.47 -2.17 -13.06
CA MET A 1 -3.98 -0.77 -13.05
C MET A 1 -3.80 -0.17 -14.45
N GLU A 2 -4.02 -0.94 -15.52
CA GLU A 2 -3.67 -0.61 -16.92
C GLU A 2 -4.45 0.59 -17.55
N HIS A 3 -5.32 1.26 -16.80
CA HIS A 3 -6.13 2.36 -17.34
C HIS A 3 -5.44 3.71 -17.10
N PRO A 4 -5.29 4.59 -18.12
CA PRO A 4 -4.50 5.82 -18.02
C PRO A 4 -5.00 6.84 -16.98
N ASN A 5 -6.29 6.78 -16.63
CA ASN A 5 -6.87 7.63 -15.58
C ASN A 5 -6.65 7.10 -14.15
N VAL A 6 -6.03 5.93 -13.98
CA VAL A 6 -5.70 5.40 -12.65
C VAL A 6 -4.38 6.03 -12.19
N VAL A 7 -4.51 7.07 -11.37
CA VAL A 7 -3.37 7.85 -10.87
C VAL A 7 -2.98 7.49 -9.43
N GLY A 8 -3.74 6.61 -8.77
CA GLY A 8 -3.47 6.19 -7.40
C GLY A 8 -4.33 5.00 -6.98
N PHE A 9 -3.84 4.25 -6.00
CA PHE A 9 -4.48 3.01 -5.53
C PHE A 9 -4.55 2.92 -4.00
N ILE A 10 -5.74 2.69 -3.46
CA ILE A 10 -5.92 2.41 -2.03
C ILE A 10 -6.00 0.90 -1.85
N THR A 11 -5.15 0.34 -0.99
CA THR A 11 -5.06 -1.12 -0.84
C THR A 11 -4.79 -1.56 0.59
N HIS A 12 -5.30 -2.73 0.93
CA HIS A 12 -4.94 -3.43 2.15
C HIS A 12 -3.49 -3.94 2.16
N GLY A 13 -2.74 -3.88 1.05
CA GLY A 13 -1.35 -4.34 0.99
C GLY A 13 -1.18 -5.84 0.80
N GLY A 14 -2.18 -6.51 0.21
CA GLY A 14 -2.04 -7.87 -0.29
C GLY A 14 -0.91 -7.96 -1.32
N LEU A 15 -0.19 -9.10 -1.34
CA LEU A 15 0.99 -9.27 -2.18
C LEU A 15 0.70 -9.03 -3.67
N LEU A 16 -0.38 -9.60 -4.20
CA LEU A 16 -0.77 -9.42 -5.61
C LEU A 16 -1.11 -7.96 -5.93
N SER A 17 -1.88 -7.30 -5.06
CA SER A 17 -2.25 -5.89 -5.22
C SER A 17 -1.02 -4.98 -5.24
N VAL A 18 -0.05 -5.25 -4.37
CA VAL A 18 1.23 -4.52 -4.34
C VAL A 18 2.02 -4.77 -5.62
N THR A 19 2.14 -6.02 -6.06
CA THR A 19 2.88 -6.36 -7.29
C THR A 19 2.27 -5.68 -8.51
N GLU A 20 0.94 -5.67 -8.63
CA GLU A 20 0.26 -5.02 -9.75
C GLU A 20 0.49 -3.49 -9.73
N ALA A 21 0.31 -2.84 -8.58
CA ALA A 21 0.53 -1.40 -8.44
C ALA A 21 1.98 -1.02 -8.77
N VAL A 22 2.96 -1.80 -8.33
CA VAL A 22 4.38 -1.61 -8.64
C VAL A 22 4.66 -1.82 -10.13
N PHE A 23 4.11 -2.87 -10.73
CA PHE A 23 4.31 -3.19 -12.15
C PHE A 23 3.84 -2.06 -13.07
N TYR A 24 2.68 -1.47 -12.76
CA TYR A 24 2.11 -0.37 -13.54
C TYR A 24 2.57 1.02 -13.07
N GLY A 25 3.46 1.11 -12.07
CA GLY A 25 3.99 2.38 -11.58
C GLY A 25 2.95 3.29 -10.90
N VAL A 26 1.87 2.71 -10.36
CA VAL A 26 0.81 3.47 -9.69
C VAL A 26 1.13 3.63 -8.20
N PRO A 27 1.23 4.87 -7.69
CA PRO A 27 1.46 5.12 -6.27
C PRO A 27 0.28 4.65 -5.43
N MET A 28 0.54 4.22 -4.19
CA MET A 28 -0.50 3.61 -3.36
C MET A 28 -0.62 4.17 -1.94
N VAL A 29 -1.83 4.07 -1.38
CA VAL A 29 -2.11 4.29 0.05
C VAL A 29 -2.42 2.94 0.69
N GLY A 30 -1.57 2.50 1.61
CA GLY A 30 -1.67 1.19 2.25
C GLY A 30 -2.41 1.24 3.59
N ILE A 31 -3.53 0.51 3.70
CA ILE A 31 -4.35 0.36 4.91
C ILE A 31 -4.37 -1.12 5.33
N PRO A 32 -3.31 -1.63 5.97
CA PRO A 32 -3.19 -3.05 6.28
C PRO A 32 -4.23 -3.51 7.30
N ILE A 33 -4.92 -4.61 7.01
CA ILE A 33 -5.99 -5.16 7.85
C ILE A 33 -5.46 -6.31 8.71
N PHE A 34 -4.74 -7.28 8.14
CA PHE A 34 -4.25 -8.44 8.88
C PHE A 34 -3.00 -9.10 8.27
N GLY A 35 -2.31 -9.91 9.09
CA GLY A 35 -1.22 -10.78 8.64
C GLY A 35 -0.03 -10.04 8.01
N GLY A 36 0.49 -10.59 6.91
CA GLY A 36 1.68 -10.10 6.21
C GLY A 36 1.50 -8.76 5.47
N GLN A 37 0.27 -8.23 5.41
CA GLN A 37 -0.04 -6.96 4.75
C GLN A 37 0.76 -5.79 5.30
N ARG A 38 0.95 -5.73 6.62
CA ARG A 38 1.76 -4.68 7.28
C ARG A 38 3.19 -4.64 6.75
N MET A 39 3.80 -5.81 6.56
CA MET A 39 5.16 -5.93 6.04
C MET A 39 5.24 -5.52 4.57
N ASN A 40 4.23 -5.90 3.77
CA ASN A 40 4.17 -5.50 2.36
C ASN A 40 4.05 -3.98 2.22
N VAL A 41 3.11 -3.35 2.95
CA VAL A 41 2.97 -1.88 2.96
C VAL A 41 4.25 -1.22 3.45
N ALA A 42 4.86 -1.71 4.54
CA ALA A 42 6.08 -1.12 5.09
C ALA A 42 7.25 -1.15 4.09
N ARG A 43 7.40 -2.25 3.34
CA ARG A 43 8.39 -2.35 2.25
C ARG A 43 8.11 -1.34 1.13
N CYS A 44 6.83 -1.12 0.80
CA CYS A 44 6.47 -0.13 -0.22
C CYS A 44 6.71 1.30 0.25
N VAL A 45 6.43 1.61 1.52
CA VAL A 45 6.75 2.92 2.12
C VAL A 45 8.25 3.15 2.13
N GLN A 46 9.05 2.16 2.55
CA GLN A 46 10.51 2.26 2.55
C GLN A 46 11.08 2.53 1.15
N LYS A 47 10.41 2.03 0.11
CA LYS A 47 10.78 2.25 -1.30
C LYS A 47 10.19 3.53 -1.91
N GLY A 48 9.42 4.32 -1.16
CA GLY A 48 8.77 5.54 -1.65
C GLY A 48 7.61 5.29 -2.63
N ILE A 49 7.10 4.06 -2.70
CA ILE A 49 6.01 3.67 -3.61
C ILE A 49 4.64 3.87 -2.95
N ALA A 50 4.61 3.82 -1.62
CA ALA A 50 3.38 3.93 -0.84
C ALA A 50 3.48 4.95 0.29
N VAL A 51 2.33 5.44 0.71
CA VAL A 51 2.13 6.01 2.05
C VAL A 51 1.32 5.01 2.86
N GLY A 52 1.84 4.61 4.03
CA GLY A 52 1.17 3.66 4.91
C GLY A 52 0.43 4.39 6.02
N THR A 53 -0.86 4.12 6.19
CA THR A 53 -1.63 4.62 7.34
C THR A 53 -1.45 3.67 8.53
N PHE A 54 -0.24 3.61 9.06
CA PHE A 54 0.07 2.78 10.25
C PHE A 54 -0.43 3.42 11.54
N THR A 55 -1.69 3.87 11.64
CA THR A 55 -2.19 4.46 12.90
C THR A 55 -3.71 4.40 13.00
N PHE A 56 -4.19 3.37 13.70
CA PHE A 56 -5.06 3.58 14.87
C PHE A 56 -4.36 3.21 16.20
N SER A 57 -3.15 2.62 16.17
CA SER A 57 -2.41 2.25 17.39
C SER A 57 -1.62 3.39 18.04
N LYS A 58 -1.34 4.51 17.35
CA LYS A 58 -0.68 5.69 17.96
C LYS A 58 -1.66 6.69 18.62
N VAL A 59 -2.96 6.43 18.58
CA VAL A 59 -3.99 7.28 19.23
C VAL A 59 -4.44 6.68 20.58
N ILE A 60 -4.05 5.45 20.91
CA ILE A 60 -4.50 4.71 22.11
C ILE A 60 -3.31 4.28 23.00
N LEU A 61 -2.09 4.79 22.74
CA LEU A 61 -0.91 4.59 23.60
C LEU A 61 -0.16 5.90 23.79
#